data_AF-A0A345SQV4-F1
#
_entry.id   AF-A0A345SQV4-F1
#
_cell.length_a   1.000
_cell.length_b   1.000
_cell.length_c   1.000
_cell.angle_alpha   90.00
_cell.angle_beta   90.00
_cell.angle_gamma   90.00
#
_symmetry.space_group_name_H-M   'P 1'
#
loop_
_entity.id
_entity.type
_entity.pdbx_description
1 polymer ?
#
loop_
_entity_poly.entity_id
_entity_poly.type
_entity_poly.pdbx_seq_one_letter_code
_entity_poly.pdbx_strand_id
1 'polypeptide(L)'
;MSAVTAQPQPGTDHGLETVHIIAQRDDGLAKVAHLSWARSNNPGDASLYIRPFLGQGWTAKGAVTQAVPLGADMTVTADREVNAVFDEAKISLHHTGQTHVYVGPRRPRNRLPAVHGLPLDDPAGGHVASIVCFDLAELPLLERGLEATTTNIDYVVPAPGQGTARLNVAIFTGTDEQKMRDRYQFLQDAQLLYFEREKMDHRLYFGIRCGFFDGPLQHTPGVTVIGGWGPGVSTTEEIPMVSLWVGPNSTEPTD
;
A
#
# COMPACT_ATOMS: atom_id res chain seq x y z
N MET A 1 -8.02 12.34 15.12
CA MET A 1 -7.15 11.18 14.81
C MET A 1 -5.89 11.33 15.64
N SER A 2 -5.53 10.32 16.44
CA SER A 2 -4.26 10.32 17.18
C SER A 2 -3.37 9.25 16.58
N ALA A 3 -2.54 9.65 15.61
CA ALA A 3 -1.37 8.85 15.26
C ALA A 3 -0.35 9.03 16.39
N VAL A 4 0.24 7.94 16.89
CA VAL A 4 1.44 8.05 17.73
C VAL A 4 2.58 8.39 16.78
N THR A 5 2.73 9.66 16.46
CA THR A 5 3.80 10.17 15.60
C THR A 5 4.96 10.61 16.47
N ALA A 6 6.10 9.92 16.36
CA ALA A 6 7.36 10.59 16.65
C ALA A 6 7.52 11.71 15.63
N GLN A 7 7.73 12.94 16.10
CA GLN A 7 8.17 13.99 15.20
C GLN A 7 9.59 13.64 14.73
N PRO A 8 9.84 13.55 13.41
CA PRO A 8 11.20 13.36 12.93
C PRO A 8 12.06 14.53 13.42
N GLN A 9 13.16 14.22 14.12
CA GLN A 9 14.10 15.26 14.53
C GLN A 9 14.79 15.83 13.30
N PRO A 10 14.85 17.17 13.14
CA PRO A 10 15.62 17.77 12.07
C PRO A 10 17.11 17.48 12.32
N GLY A 11 17.75 16.74 11.41
CA GLY A 11 19.20 16.50 11.45
C GLY A 11 19.69 15.07 11.23
N THR A 12 18.81 14.08 11.01
CA THR A 12 19.25 12.77 10.51
C THR A 12 19.20 12.76 8.98
N ASP A 13 20.31 12.41 8.32
CA ASP A 13 20.46 12.27 6.86
C ASP A 13 19.47 11.27 6.20
N HIS A 14 18.64 10.62 7.01
CA HIS A 14 17.64 9.65 6.59
C HIS A 14 16.29 10.14 7.13
N GLY A 15 15.40 10.54 6.22
CA GLY A 15 13.98 10.73 6.53
C GLY A 15 13.32 9.39 6.86
N LEU A 16 11.99 9.39 6.96
CA LEU A 16 11.21 8.19 7.22
C LEU A 16 11.54 7.07 6.19
N GLU A 17 11.94 5.90 6.67
CA GLU A 17 12.32 4.74 5.85
C GLU A 17 11.22 3.69 5.75
N THR A 18 10.42 3.55 6.82
CA THR A 18 9.33 2.59 6.87
C THR A 18 8.09 3.12 7.59
N VAL A 19 6.92 2.64 7.16
CA VAL A 19 5.65 2.82 7.86
C VAL A 19 4.94 1.48 7.97
N HIS A 20 4.59 1.09 9.19
CA HIS A 20 3.71 -0.04 9.44
C HIS A 20 2.28 0.48 9.59
N ILE A 21 1.41 0.08 8.68
CA ILE A 21 -0.03 0.30 8.82
C ILE A 21 -0.56 -0.78 9.75
N ILE A 22 -1.09 -0.35 10.88
CA ILE A 22 -1.65 -1.18 11.94
C ILE A 22 -3.09 -0.77 12.16
N ALA A 23 -3.97 -1.71 12.40
CA ALA A 23 -5.37 -1.44 12.70
C ALA A 23 -5.72 -1.91 14.12
N GLN A 24 -6.39 -1.05 14.87
CA GLN A 24 -6.84 -1.38 16.22
C GLN A 24 -7.94 -2.44 16.19
N ARG A 25 -7.91 -3.36 17.14
CA ARG A 25 -8.93 -4.39 17.39
C ARG A 25 -9.20 -4.49 18.88
N ASP A 26 -10.28 -5.17 19.24
CA ASP A 26 -10.64 -5.42 20.65
C ASP A 26 -9.57 -6.23 21.39
N ASP A 27 -8.94 -7.17 20.68
CA ASP A 27 -7.94 -8.10 21.22
C ASP A 27 -6.49 -7.69 20.94
N GLY A 28 -6.27 -6.53 20.30
CA GLY A 28 -4.92 -6.01 20.07
C GLY A 28 -4.77 -5.12 18.84
N LEU A 29 -3.62 -5.25 18.17
CA LEU A 29 -3.22 -4.43 17.04
C LEU A 29 -2.94 -5.35 15.83
N ALA A 30 -3.80 -5.34 14.82
CA ALA A 30 -3.60 -6.14 13.61
C ALA A 30 -2.61 -5.47 12.65
N LYS A 31 -1.71 -6.27 12.10
CA LYS A 31 -0.74 -5.84 11.08
C LYS A 31 -1.40 -5.88 9.70
N VAL A 32 -1.42 -4.75 9.00
CA VAL A 32 -2.09 -4.61 7.70
C VAL A 32 -1.08 -4.62 6.55
N ALA A 33 -0.19 -3.62 6.52
CA ALA A 33 0.84 -3.53 5.51
C ALA A 33 2.09 -2.80 6.02
N HIS A 34 3.19 -3.00 5.32
CA HIS A 34 4.47 -2.34 5.50
C HIS A 34 4.81 -1.56 4.24
N LEU A 35 4.88 -0.24 4.37
CA LEU A 35 5.38 0.68 3.35
C LEU A 35 6.87 0.92 3.60
N SER A 36 7.68 0.86 2.56
CA SER A 36 9.07 1.29 2.64
C SER A 36 9.50 1.97 1.35
N TRP A 37 10.57 2.76 1.41
CA TRP A 37 11.10 3.44 0.22
C TRP A 37 12.42 2.85 -0.24
N ALA A 38 12.76 3.10 -1.50
CA ALA A 38 14.12 2.88 -1.98
C ALA A 38 15.08 3.78 -1.20
N ARG A 39 16.16 3.20 -0.66
CA ARG A 39 17.19 3.97 0.05
C ARG A 39 17.73 5.09 -0.83
N SER A 40 18.09 6.22 -0.21
CA SER A 40 18.63 7.39 -0.92
C SER A 40 19.83 7.05 -1.80
N ASN A 41 20.69 6.13 -1.33
CA ASN A 41 21.88 5.64 -2.01
C ASN A 41 21.65 4.52 -3.05
N ASN A 42 20.41 4.07 -3.29
CA ASN A 42 20.14 3.06 -4.32
C ASN A 42 20.47 3.65 -5.70
N PRO A 43 21.38 3.09 -6.51
CA PRO A 43 21.70 3.66 -7.82
C PRO A 43 20.51 3.62 -8.80
N GLY A 44 19.51 2.78 -8.53
CA GLY A 44 18.30 2.64 -9.32
C GLY A 44 17.21 3.67 -9.02
N ASP A 45 16.05 3.42 -9.62
CA ASP A 45 14.88 4.29 -9.54
C ASP A 45 14.41 4.48 -8.09
N ALA A 46 13.84 5.66 -7.81
CA ALA A 46 13.10 5.88 -6.58
C ALA A 46 11.86 4.98 -6.59
N SER A 47 11.51 4.37 -5.45
CA SER A 47 10.37 3.47 -5.40
C SER A 47 9.70 3.47 -4.05
N LEU A 48 8.37 3.36 -4.06
CA LEU A 48 7.55 2.96 -2.92
C LEU A 48 7.31 1.44 -3.02
N TYR A 49 7.60 0.73 -1.94
CA TYR A 49 7.32 -0.69 -1.80
C TYR A 49 6.14 -0.87 -0.84
N ILE A 50 5.11 -1.59 -1.28
CA ILE A 50 3.94 -1.94 -0.49
C ILE A 50 3.96 -3.44 -0.25
N ARG A 51 4.09 -3.86 1.00
CA ARG A 51 4.12 -5.26 1.44
C ARG A 51 2.91 -5.52 2.33
N PRO A 52 1.94 -6.35 1.91
CA PRO A 52 0.90 -6.76 2.83
C PRO A 52 1.50 -7.69 3.91
N PHE A 53 1.00 -7.58 5.15
CA PHE A 53 1.34 -8.58 6.17
C PHE A 53 0.63 -9.91 5.88
N LEU A 54 1.27 -11.00 6.30
CA LEU A 54 0.85 -12.37 5.97
C LEU A 54 0.65 -13.16 7.25
N GLY A 55 -0.44 -13.93 7.30
CA GLY A 55 -0.64 -14.99 8.28
C GLY A 55 0.14 -16.26 7.95
N GLN A 56 0.21 -17.15 8.93
CA GLN A 56 0.89 -18.43 8.78
C GLN A 56 0.15 -19.31 7.76
N GLY A 57 0.91 -19.91 6.83
CA GLY A 57 0.37 -20.83 5.82
C GLY A 57 -0.45 -20.14 4.71
N TRP A 58 -0.39 -18.82 4.62
CA TRP A 58 -1.07 -18.08 3.56
C TRP A 58 -0.39 -18.23 2.20
N THR A 59 -1.13 -17.88 1.17
CA THR A 59 -0.73 -17.91 -0.23
C THR A 59 -0.75 -16.50 -0.79
N ALA A 60 0.20 -16.20 -1.66
CA ALA A 60 0.30 -14.96 -2.39
C ALA A 60 -0.10 -15.20 -3.84
N LYS A 61 -1.05 -14.40 -4.31
CA LYS A 61 -1.55 -14.37 -5.68
C LYS A 61 -1.24 -13.02 -6.28
N GLY A 62 -0.95 -12.96 -7.57
CA GLY A 62 -0.74 -11.69 -8.24
C GLY A 62 -1.29 -11.70 -9.65
N ALA A 63 -1.71 -10.54 -10.13
CA ALA A 63 -2.13 -10.35 -11.51
C ALA A 63 -1.75 -8.99 -12.06
N VAL A 64 -1.72 -8.92 -13.39
CA VAL A 64 -1.50 -7.72 -14.18
C VAL A 64 -2.64 -7.56 -15.17
N THR A 65 -3.32 -6.42 -15.11
CA THR A 65 -4.35 -6.02 -16.08
C THR A 65 -3.84 -4.78 -16.81
N GLN A 66 -3.46 -4.93 -18.08
CA GLN A 66 -2.79 -3.86 -18.83
C GLN A 66 -3.67 -2.65 -19.10
N ALA A 67 -4.98 -2.85 -19.22
CA ALA A 67 -5.95 -1.80 -19.50
C ALA A 67 -7.27 -2.13 -18.79
N VAL A 68 -7.67 -1.27 -17.86
CA VAL A 68 -8.92 -1.32 -17.12
C VAL A 68 -9.78 -0.13 -17.56
N PRO A 69 -10.94 -0.37 -18.20
CA PRO A 69 -11.87 0.72 -18.53
C PRO A 69 -12.41 1.39 -17.28
N LEU A 70 -12.64 2.70 -17.33
CA LEU A 70 -13.25 3.43 -16.23
C LEU A 70 -14.63 2.87 -15.89
N GLY A 71 -14.87 2.64 -14.60
CA GLY A 71 -16.17 2.22 -14.09
C GLY A 71 -16.55 0.78 -14.46
N ALA A 72 -15.59 0.01 -15.00
CA ALA A 72 -15.80 -1.40 -15.25
C ALA A 72 -15.73 -2.19 -13.94
N ASP A 73 -16.76 -3.00 -13.71
CA ASP A 73 -16.67 -4.13 -12.79
C ASP A 73 -16.01 -5.28 -13.52
N MET A 74 -14.91 -5.79 -12.98
CA MET A 74 -14.16 -6.89 -13.59
C MET A 74 -13.71 -7.92 -12.58
N THR A 75 -13.80 -9.18 -13.01
CA THR A 75 -13.18 -10.30 -12.30
C THR A 75 -11.72 -10.42 -12.74
N VAL A 76 -10.80 -10.33 -11.79
CA VAL A 76 -9.36 -10.49 -12.04
C VAL A 76 -8.93 -11.87 -11.58
N THR A 77 -8.35 -12.65 -12.50
CA THR A 77 -7.77 -13.97 -12.20
C THR A 77 -6.29 -13.83 -11.88
N ALA A 78 -5.78 -14.61 -10.93
CA ALA A 78 -4.36 -14.62 -10.61
C ALA A 78 -3.52 -15.19 -11.76
N ASP A 79 -2.52 -14.44 -12.22
CA ASP A 79 -1.51 -14.91 -13.19
C ASP A 79 -0.53 -15.89 -12.54
N ARG A 80 -0.30 -15.72 -11.23
CA ARG A 80 0.63 -16.53 -10.43
C ARG A 80 0.10 -16.71 -9.02
N GLU A 81 0.44 -17.86 -8.45
CA GLU A 81 0.12 -18.26 -7.09
C GLU A 81 1.30 -19.02 -6.48
N VAL A 82 1.73 -18.64 -5.27
CA VAL A 82 2.81 -19.30 -4.51
C VAL A 82 2.52 -19.22 -3.02
N ASN A 83 3.09 -20.13 -2.22
CA ASN A 83 3.08 -20.00 -0.76
C ASN A 83 3.71 -18.66 -0.36
N ALA A 84 2.99 -17.89 0.46
CA ALA A 84 3.40 -16.55 0.81
C ALA A 84 4.54 -16.58 1.82
N VAL A 85 5.51 -15.69 1.63
CA VAL A 85 6.61 -15.45 2.56
C VAL A 85 6.69 -13.94 2.77
N PHE A 86 6.80 -13.52 4.03
CA PHE A 86 6.81 -12.09 4.36
C PHE A 86 8.05 -11.42 3.75
N ASP A 87 7.90 -10.14 3.39
CA ASP A 87 8.87 -9.35 2.60
C ASP A 87 9.11 -9.78 1.14
N GLU A 88 8.65 -10.95 0.73
CA GLU A 88 8.81 -11.46 -0.63
C GLU A 88 7.61 -11.10 -1.54
N ALA A 89 6.40 -11.13 -1.00
CA ALA A 89 5.20 -10.64 -1.67
C ALA A 89 5.10 -9.11 -1.56
N LYS A 90 5.14 -8.40 -2.69
CA LYS A 90 5.08 -6.92 -2.72
C LYS A 90 4.69 -6.33 -4.06
N ILE A 91 4.15 -5.12 -4.00
CA ILE A 91 4.08 -4.20 -5.14
C ILE A 91 5.20 -3.17 -4.99
N SER A 92 5.92 -2.87 -6.08
CA SER A 92 6.87 -1.77 -6.13
C SER A 92 6.41 -0.75 -7.17
N LEU A 93 6.08 0.45 -6.73
CA LEU A 93 5.74 1.60 -7.55
C LEU A 93 7.00 2.43 -7.74
N HIS A 94 7.49 2.55 -8.97
CA HIS A 94 8.72 3.28 -9.27
C HIS A 94 8.40 4.70 -9.71
N HIS A 95 9.30 5.63 -9.42
CA HIS A 95 9.17 7.05 -9.73
C HIS A 95 8.95 7.27 -11.23
N THR A 96 9.61 6.49 -12.09
CA THR A 96 9.38 6.50 -13.55
C THR A 96 7.97 6.07 -14.01
N GLY A 97 7.09 5.63 -13.10
CA GLY A 97 5.75 5.11 -13.41
C GLY A 97 5.75 3.59 -13.66
N GLN A 98 6.93 2.96 -13.73
CA GLN A 98 7.03 1.52 -13.83
C GLN A 98 6.58 0.83 -12.54
N THR A 99 5.70 -0.15 -12.64
CA THR A 99 5.20 -0.91 -11.49
C THR A 99 5.49 -2.40 -11.65
N HIS A 100 5.96 -3.04 -10.58
CA HIS A 100 6.20 -4.48 -10.52
C HIS A 100 5.42 -5.13 -9.39
N VAL A 101 4.94 -6.34 -9.64
CA VAL A 101 4.42 -7.25 -8.63
C VAL A 101 5.38 -8.41 -8.45
N TYR A 102 5.69 -8.70 -7.19
CA TYR A 102 6.37 -9.91 -6.77
C TYR A 102 5.40 -10.70 -5.89
N VAL A 103 5.13 -11.96 -6.25
CA VAL A 103 4.29 -12.85 -5.43
C VAL A 103 5.12 -13.69 -4.45
N GLY A 104 6.45 -13.66 -4.56
CA GLY A 104 7.37 -14.46 -3.75
C GLY A 104 8.82 -14.03 -3.97
N PRO A 105 9.81 -14.90 -3.66
CA PRO A 105 11.22 -14.47 -3.62
C PRO A 105 11.66 -13.89 -4.97
N ARG A 106 12.62 -12.95 -4.96
CA ARG A 106 13.10 -12.24 -6.16
C ARG A 106 13.77 -13.18 -7.18
N ARG A 107 12.94 -13.89 -7.93
CA ARG A 107 13.28 -14.82 -9.01
C ARG A 107 12.45 -14.43 -10.24
N PRO A 108 12.96 -14.59 -11.47
CA PRO A 108 12.22 -14.20 -12.67
C PRO A 108 10.79 -14.76 -12.74
N ARG A 109 10.59 -16.01 -12.31
CA ARG A 109 9.27 -16.66 -12.31
C ARG A 109 8.24 -16.08 -11.32
N ASN A 110 8.70 -15.37 -10.29
CA ASN A 110 7.85 -14.82 -9.23
C ASN A 110 7.56 -13.32 -9.43
N ARG A 111 8.15 -12.71 -10.46
CA ARG A 111 7.89 -11.33 -10.88
C ARG A 111 6.94 -11.37 -12.06
N LEU A 112 5.83 -10.66 -11.97
CA LEU A 112 4.90 -10.50 -13.08
C LEU A 112 5.43 -9.48 -14.10
N PRO A 113 4.90 -9.48 -15.34
CA PRO A 113 5.19 -8.41 -16.30
C PRO A 113 4.97 -7.02 -15.66
N ALA A 114 5.84 -6.08 -15.99
CA ALA A 114 5.68 -4.71 -15.51
C ALA A 114 4.52 -4.04 -16.23
N VAL A 115 3.87 -3.09 -15.54
CA VAL A 115 3.01 -2.09 -16.18
C VAL A 115 3.65 -0.71 -16.04
N HIS A 116 3.20 0.24 -16.86
CA HIS A 116 3.69 1.62 -16.82
C HIS A 116 2.48 2.54 -16.71
N GLY A 117 2.29 3.10 -15.52
CA GLY A 117 1.37 4.20 -15.28
C GLY A 117 2.08 5.54 -15.40
N LEU A 118 1.45 6.59 -14.88
CA LEU A 118 2.08 7.90 -14.78
C LEU A 118 3.21 7.92 -13.72
N PRO A 119 4.27 8.71 -13.92
CA PRO A 119 5.35 8.90 -12.95
C PRO A 119 4.85 9.33 -11.56
N LEU A 120 5.50 8.89 -10.48
CA LEU A 120 5.04 9.24 -9.12
C LEU A 120 5.17 10.73 -8.80
N ASP A 121 6.01 11.44 -9.54
CA ASP A 121 6.23 12.89 -9.46
C ASP A 121 5.41 13.67 -10.48
N ASP A 122 4.39 13.06 -11.12
CA ASP A 122 3.47 13.80 -11.97
C ASP A 122 2.89 15.01 -11.21
N PRO A 123 3.04 16.25 -11.73
CA PRO A 123 2.60 17.45 -11.04
C PRO A 123 1.11 17.51 -10.75
N ALA A 124 0.27 16.74 -11.46
CA ALA A 124 -1.15 16.65 -11.16
C ALA A 124 -1.41 16.02 -9.78
N GLY A 125 -0.53 15.13 -9.33
CA GLY A 125 -0.72 14.35 -8.11
C GLY A 125 -1.94 13.45 -8.16
N GLY A 126 -2.09 12.52 -7.22
CA GLY A 126 -3.19 11.58 -7.28
C GLY A 126 -3.09 10.38 -6.37
N HIS A 127 -4.16 9.61 -6.36
CA HIS A 127 -4.20 8.26 -5.80
C HIS A 127 -3.25 7.36 -6.61
N VAL A 128 -2.49 6.47 -5.96
CA VAL A 128 -1.53 5.57 -6.64
C VAL A 128 -1.67 4.10 -6.28
N ALA A 129 -2.26 3.80 -5.11
CA ALA A 129 -2.52 2.45 -4.65
C ALA A 129 -3.55 2.40 -3.52
N SER A 130 -4.30 1.30 -3.48
CA SER A 130 -5.20 0.94 -2.39
C SER A 130 -4.72 -0.34 -1.71
N ILE A 131 -4.92 -0.42 -0.40
CA ILE A 131 -4.75 -1.63 0.42
C ILE A 131 -6.11 -1.94 1.05
N VAL A 132 -6.64 -3.13 0.79
CA VAL A 132 -7.96 -3.56 1.26
C VAL A 132 -7.81 -4.79 2.14
N CYS A 133 -8.37 -4.74 3.35
CA CYS A 133 -8.48 -5.87 4.27
C CYS A 133 -9.94 -6.32 4.33
N PHE A 134 -10.20 -7.60 4.09
CA PHE A 134 -11.56 -8.13 4.03
C PHE A 134 -12.11 -8.60 5.39
N ASP A 135 -11.24 -9.16 6.23
CA ASP A 135 -11.54 -9.52 7.61
C ASP A 135 -10.37 -9.11 8.51
N LEU A 136 -10.60 -8.07 9.31
CA LEU A 136 -9.61 -7.53 10.22
C LEU A 136 -9.34 -8.46 11.42
N ALA A 137 -10.33 -9.25 11.84
CA ALA A 137 -10.25 -10.10 13.04
C ALA A 137 -9.34 -11.31 12.87
N GLU A 138 -9.03 -11.67 11.64
CA GLU A 138 -8.17 -12.82 11.31
C GLU A 138 -6.77 -12.39 10.83
N LEU A 139 -6.48 -11.09 10.82
CA LEU A 139 -5.13 -10.60 10.52
C LEU A 139 -4.16 -10.90 11.68
N PRO A 140 -2.87 -11.15 11.39
CA PRO A 140 -1.86 -11.37 12.43
C PRO A 140 -1.70 -10.16 13.37
N LEU A 141 -1.62 -10.43 14.66
CA LEU A 141 -1.39 -9.41 15.67
C LEU A 141 0.07 -8.91 15.70
N LEU A 142 0.24 -7.67 16.15
CA LEU A 142 1.52 -7.07 16.48
C LEU A 142 1.94 -7.59 17.86
N GLU A 143 2.98 -8.41 17.89
CA GLU A 143 3.50 -9.03 19.12
C GLU A 143 4.48 -8.12 19.88
N ARG A 144 4.97 -7.05 19.22
CA ARG A 144 5.87 -6.06 19.79
C ARG A 144 5.13 -4.82 20.25
N GLY A 145 5.78 -4.02 21.11
CA GLY A 145 5.32 -2.66 21.40
C GLY A 145 5.33 -1.76 20.15
N LEU A 146 4.57 -0.68 20.20
CA LEU A 146 4.54 0.33 19.15
C LEU A 146 5.93 0.96 18.96
N GLU A 147 6.29 1.18 17.72
CA GLU A 147 7.55 1.81 17.31
C GLU A 147 7.27 3.19 16.73
N ALA A 148 7.98 4.18 17.24
CA ALA A 148 8.02 5.53 16.70
C ALA A 148 9.46 6.04 16.84
N THR A 149 10.28 5.69 15.86
CA THR A 149 11.66 6.18 15.73
C THR A 149 11.71 7.28 14.67
N THR A 150 12.89 7.83 14.42
CA THR A 150 13.10 8.82 13.35
C THR A 150 12.91 8.22 11.96
N THR A 151 13.11 6.91 11.79
CA THR A 151 13.08 6.22 10.50
C THR A 151 11.93 5.24 10.35
N ASN A 152 11.27 4.82 11.43
CA ASN A 152 10.15 3.88 11.40
C ASN A 152 8.96 4.41 12.20
N ILE A 153 7.76 4.34 11.63
CA ILE A 153 6.52 4.75 12.30
C ILE A 153 5.46 3.67 12.21
N ASP A 154 4.81 3.38 13.33
CA ASP A 154 3.56 2.63 13.39
C ASP A 154 2.35 3.57 13.22
N TYR A 155 1.73 3.51 12.05
CA TYR A 155 0.50 4.24 11.74
C TYR A 155 -0.73 3.43 12.17
N VAL A 156 -1.24 3.74 13.37
CA VAL A 156 -2.38 3.05 13.98
C VAL A 156 -3.70 3.65 13.48
N VAL A 157 -4.50 2.83 12.83
CA VAL A 157 -5.84 3.14 12.34
C VAL A 157 -6.87 2.70 13.39
N PRO A 158 -7.60 3.63 14.03
CA PRO A 158 -8.58 3.28 15.05
C PRO A 158 -9.83 2.65 14.41
N ALA A 159 -10.17 1.42 14.78
CA ALA A 159 -11.36 0.75 14.29
C ALA A 159 -12.63 1.20 15.03
N PRO A 160 -13.79 1.26 14.35
CA PRO A 160 -15.03 1.81 14.92
C PRO A 160 -15.75 0.95 15.98
N GLY A 161 -15.13 -0.09 16.56
CA GLY A 161 -15.71 -0.93 17.63
C GLY A 161 -15.66 -2.43 17.33
N GLN A 162 -16.43 -3.23 18.10
CA GLN A 162 -16.38 -4.70 18.05
C GLN A 162 -16.92 -5.26 16.73
N GLY A 163 -16.10 -6.03 16.00
CA GLY A 163 -16.54 -6.86 14.86
C GLY A 163 -15.96 -6.48 13.50
N THR A 164 -16.09 -7.43 12.56
CA THR A 164 -15.45 -7.54 11.24
C THR A 164 -15.61 -6.31 10.34
N ALA A 165 -14.75 -5.31 10.56
CA ALA A 165 -14.68 -4.16 9.68
C ALA A 165 -13.74 -4.46 8.51
N ARG A 166 -14.16 -4.07 7.30
CA ARG A 166 -13.23 -3.97 6.18
C ARG A 166 -12.45 -2.68 6.32
N LEU A 167 -11.14 -2.73 6.15
CA LEU A 167 -10.29 -1.55 6.12
C LEU A 167 -9.86 -1.28 4.68
N ASN A 168 -10.03 -0.04 4.22
CA ASN A 168 -9.40 0.45 3.00
C ASN A 168 -8.38 1.54 3.37
N VAL A 169 -7.18 1.41 2.83
CA VAL A 169 -6.13 2.43 2.89
C VAL A 169 -5.78 2.87 1.49
N ALA A 170 -6.08 4.13 1.17
CA ALA A 170 -5.74 4.75 -0.10
C ALA A 170 -4.48 5.62 0.06
N ILE A 171 -3.52 5.44 -0.84
CA ILE A 171 -2.23 6.13 -0.86
C ILE A 171 -2.23 7.13 -2.01
N PHE A 172 -1.86 8.37 -1.71
CA PHE A 172 -1.80 9.48 -2.64
C PHE A 172 -0.38 10.01 -2.74
N THR A 173 0.03 10.49 -3.91
CA THR A 173 1.32 11.17 -4.12
C THR A 173 1.16 12.50 -4.82
N GLY A 174 2.18 13.36 -4.70
CA GLY A 174 2.32 14.60 -5.44
C GLY A 174 3.65 15.29 -5.14
N THR A 175 4.00 16.30 -5.93
CA THR A 175 5.25 17.06 -5.79
C THR A 175 5.09 18.40 -5.07
N ASP A 176 3.85 18.81 -4.82
CA ASP A 176 3.49 20.08 -4.20
C ASP A 176 2.52 19.82 -3.03
N GLU A 177 3.04 19.97 -1.81
CA GLU A 177 2.28 19.74 -0.58
C GLU A 177 1.02 20.62 -0.50
N GLN A 178 1.12 21.90 -0.86
CA GLN A 178 -0.01 22.81 -0.75
C GLN A 178 -1.11 22.41 -1.73
N LYS A 179 -0.75 22.10 -2.98
CA LYS A 179 -1.74 21.62 -3.97
C LYS A 179 -2.39 20.30 -3.54
N MET A 180 -1.64 19.39 -2.92
CA MET A 180 -2.23 18.15 -2.38
C MET A 180 -3.24 18.45 -1.27
N ARG A 181 -2.90 19.33 -0.33
CA ARG A 181 -3.81 19.75 0.76
C ARG A 181 -5.06 20.44 0.19
N ASP A 182 -4.89 21.35 -0.76
CA ASP A 182 -5.98 22.09 -1.40
C ASP A 182 -6.93 21.15 -2.16
N ARG A 183 -6.39 20.13 -2.83
CA ARG A 183 -7.17 19.14 -3.59
C ARG A 183 -7.91 18.16 -2.70
N TYR A 184 -7.33 17.77 -1.57
CA TYR A 184 -7.85 16.71 -0.71
C TYR A 184 -8.10 17.24 0.71
N GLN A 185 -9.36 17.56 1.01
CA GLN A 185 -9.76 18.11 2.29
C GLN A 185 -9.29 17.28 3.51
N PHE A 186 -9.26 15.95 3.38
CA PHE A 186 -8.79 15.06 4.46
C PHE A 186 -7.30 15.21 4.77
N LEU A 187 -6.52 15.83 3.89
CA LEU A 187 -5.11 16.11 4.09
C LEU A 187 -4.84 17.43 4.82
N GLN A 188 -5.81 18.33 4.94
CA GLN A 188 -5.59 19.69 5.49
C GLN A 188 -4.90 19.64 6.86
N ASP A 189 -5.38 18.77 7.76
CA ASP A 189 -4.83 18.59 9.11
C ASP A 189 -3.97 17.32 9.25
N ALA A 190 -3.73 16.59 8.15
CA ALA A 190 -2.95 15.36 8.17
C ALA A 190 -1.45 15.65 8.02
N GLN A 191 -0.63 14.83 8.68
CA GLN A 191 0.81 14.81 8.39
C GLN A 191 1.02 14.13 7.05
N LEU A 192 1.71 14.81 6.13
CA LEU A 192 2.21 14.20 4.91
C LEU A 192 3.58 13.61 5.20
N LEU A 193 3.80 12.43 4.65
CA LEU A 193 5.14 11.84 4.59
C LEU A 193 5.82 12.41 3.35
N TYR A 194 7.12 12.61 3.38
CA TYR A 194 7.82 13.00 2.16
C TYR A 194 9.08 12.19 1.97
N PHE A 195 9.45 12.10 0.71
CA PHE A 195 10.64 11.41 0.23
C PHE A 195 11.45 12.38 -0.63
N GLU A 196 12.76 12.43 -0.36
CA GLU A 196 13.70 13.29 -1.05
C GLU A 196 14.97 12.50 -1.36
N ARG A 197 15.50 12.69 -2.57
CA ARG A 197 16.76 12.08 -3.01
C ARG A 197 17.53 13.06 -3.88
N GLU A 198 18.86 12.96 -3.86
CA GLU A 198 19.77 13.84 -4.60
C GLU A 198 19.49 13.91 -6.11
N LYS A 199 18.99 12.81 -6.72
CA LYS A 199 18.67 12.73 -8.15
C LYS A 199 17.23 13.06 -8.51
N MET A 200 16.43 13.53 -7.55
CA MET A 200 15.05 13.94 -7.79
C MET A 200 14.98 15.46 -7.79
N ASP A 201 14.34 16.00 -8.82
CA ASP A 201 14.18 17.46 -8.97
C ASP A 201 13.27 18.05 -7.89
N HIS A 202 12.38 17.21 -7.32
CA HIS A 202 11.38 17.61 -6.34
C HIS A 202 11.20 16.54 -5.26
N ARG A 203 10.73 16.97 -4.09
CA ARG A 203 10.26 16.08 -3.03
C ARG A 203 8.97 15.39 -3.49
N LEU A 204 8.83 14.11 -3.15
CA LEU A 204 7.55 13.40 -3.27
C LEU A 204 6.84 13.40 -1.93
N TYR A 205 5.66 14.00 -1.88
CA TYR A 205 4.76 13.94 -0.75
C TYR A 205 3.81 12.76 -0.88
N PHE A 206 3.51 12.11 0.24
CA PHE A 206 2.60 10.98 0.36
C PHE A 206 1.52 11.29 1.38
N GLY A 207 0.26 11.16 0.94
CA GLY A 207 -0.92 11.24 1.79
C GLY A 207 -1.54 9.86 1.96
N ILE A 208 -2.04 9.56 3.16
CA ILE A 208 -2.73 8.30 3.46
C ILE A 208 -4.13 8.60 3.95
N ARG A 209 -5.14 7.95 3.34
CA ARG A 209 -6.52 7.98 3.81
C ARG A 209 -6.95 6.58 4.22
N CYS A 210 -7.50 6.46 5.42
CA CYS A 210 -8.09 5.21 5.89
C CYS A 210 -9.61 5.36 5.99
N GLY A 211 -10.34 4.30 5.66
CA GLY A 211 -11.78 4.22 5.83
C GLY A 211 -12.20 2.82 6.20
N PHE A 212 -13.18 2.73 7.10
CA PHE A 212 -13.84 1.47 7.43
C PHE A 212 -15.15 1.37 6.68
N PHE A 213 -15.48 0.15 6.29
CA PHE A 213 -16.74 -0.18 5.64
C PHE A 213 -17.35 -1.37 6.35
N ASP A 214 -18.67 -1.33 6.49
CA ASP A 214 -19.43 -2.50 6.88
C ASP A 214 -19.20 -3.58 5.81
N GLY A 215 -18.69 -4.72 6.25
CA GLY A 215 -18.50 -5.90 5.43
C GLY A 215 -19.29 -7.06 6.00
N PRO A 216 -19.79 -7.99 5.17
CA PRO A 216 -20.34 -9.23 5.68
C PRO A 216 -19.21 -10.05 6.32
N LEU A 217 -19.53 -10.68 7.46
CA LEU A 217 -18.67 -11.47 8.34
C LEU A 217 -18.00 -12.70 7.68
N GLN A 218 -18.22 -12.96 6.37
CA GLN A 218 -17.94 -14.23 5.71
C GLN A 218 -16.92 -14.13 4.55
N HIS A 219 -16.06 -13.11 4.54
CA HIS A 219 -14.96 -13.09 3.55
C HIS A 219 -13.76 -13.86 4.07
N THR A 220 -13.09 -14.57 3.16
CA THR A 220 -11.79 -15.16 3.43
C THR A 220 -10.83 -14.06 3.92
N PRO A 221 -10.14 -14.26 5.04
CA PRO A 221 -9.28 -13.22 5.58
C PRO A 221 -8.11 -12.95 4.64
N GLY A 222 -7.63 -11.71 4.62
CA GLY A 222 -6.54 -11.37 3.74
C GLY A 222 -6.42 -9.89 3.45
N VAL A 223 -5.35 -9.58 2.74
CA VAL A 223 -4.98 -8.24 2.32
C VAL A 223 -4.80 -8.23 0.82
N THR A 224 -5.41 -7.25 0.16
CA THR A 224 -5.23 -6.99 -1.26
C THR A 224 -4.59 -5.64 -1.45
N VAL A 225 -3.53 -5.59 -2.24
CA VAL A 225 -2.91 -4.35 -2.69
C VAL A 225 -3.20 -4.21 -4.18
N ILE A 226 -3.73 -3.06 -4.58
CA ILE A 226 -4.02 -2.71 -5.97
C ILE A 226 -3.32 -1.40 -6.29
N GLY A 227 -2.69 -1.28 -7.46
CA GLY A 227 -1.96 -0.08 -7.85
C GLY A 227 -1.57 -0.09 -9.32
N GLY A 228 -0.62 0.77 -9.69
CA GLY A 228 0.06 0.73 -10.99
C GLY A 228 -0.39 1.77 -12.02
N TRP A 229 -1.47 2.51 -11.76
CA TRP A 229 -1.98 3.55 -12.65
C TRP A 229 -1.21 4.89 -12.56
N GLY A 230 -0.61 5.17 -11.40
CA GLY A 230 0.15 6.41 -11.14
C GLY A 230 -0.70 7.62 -10.76
N PRO A 231 -0.11 8.71 -10.22
CA PRO A 231 -0.85 9.91 -9.87
C PRO A 231 -1.34 10.63 -11.14
N GLY A 232 -2.35 11.49 -11.03
CA GLY A 232 -2.80 12.31 -12.16
C GLY A 232 -3.61 11.58 -13.23
N VAL A 233 -3.86 10.27 -13.06
CA VAL A 233 -4.56 9.48 -14.08
C VAL A 233 -5.93 10.07 -14.42
N SER A 234 -6.22 10.20 -15.72
CA SER A 234 -7.48 10.73 -16.21
C SER A 234 -8.62 9.77 -15.89
N THR A 235 -9.80 10.32 -15.56
CA THR A 235 -11.01 9.52 -15.43
C THR A 235 -11.60 9.14 -16.80
N THR A 236 -10.95 9.40 -17.92
CA THR A 236 -11.50 9.12 -19.26
C THR A 236 -10.72 8.06 -20.02
N GLU A 237 -9.60 7.59 -19.50
CA GLU A 237 -8.68 6.69 -20.19
C GLU A 237 -8.64 5.34 -19.47
N GLU A 238 -8.33 4.28 -20.22
CA GLU A 238 -8.06 2.97 -19.63
C GLU A 238 -6.74 3.04 -18.85
N ILE A 239 -6.70 2.40 -17.68
CA ILE A 239 -5.56 2.49 -16.78
C ILE A 239 -4.89 1.12 -16.61
N PRO A 240 -3.56 1.05 -16.50
CA PRO A 240 -2.91 -0.18 -16.09
C PRO A 240 -3.18 -0.43 -14.61
N MET A 241 -3.37 -1.71 -14.28
CA MET A 241 -3.60 -2.13 -12.91
C MET A 241 -2.78 -3.38 -12.60
N VAL A 242 -2.22 -3.38 -11.40
CA VAL A 242 -1.64 -4.57 -10.80
C VAL A 242 -2.36 -4.90 -9.51
N SER A 243 -2.39 -6.18 -9.17
CA SER A 243 -2.98 -6.65 -7.93
C SER A 243 -2.10 -7.70 -7.27
N LEU A 244 -2.05 -7.66 -5.94
CA LEU A 244 -1.41 -8.63 -5.08
C LEU A 244 -2.39 -8.99 -3.96
N TRP A 245 -2.77 -10.25 -3.85
CA TRP A 245 -3.65 -10.75 -2.81
C TRP A 245 -2.89 -11.72 -1.93
N VAL A 246 -3.08 -11.62 -0.63
CA VAL A 246 -2.51 -12.55 0.33
C VAL A 246 -3.58 -12.97 1.34
N GLY A 247 -3.71 -14.27 1.55
CA GLY A 247 -4.75 -14.87 2.38
C GLY A 247 -4.57 -16.38 2.46
N PRO A 248 -5.37 -17.08 3.29
CA PRO A 248 -5.37 -18.54 3.31
C PRO A 248 -5.82 -19.09 1.95
N ASN A 249 -5.37 -20.29 1.63
CA ASN A 249 -5.89 -21.00 0.46
C ASN A 249 -7.39 -21.17 0.62
N SER A 250 -8.18 -20.69 -0.34
CA SER A 250 -9.60 -21.03 -0.43
C SER A 250 -9.68 -22.54 -0.70
N THR A 251 -9.96 -23.33 0.33
CA THR A 251 -10.21 -24.77 0.18
C THR A 251 -11.60 -25.08 -0.34
N GLU A 252 -12.44 -24.07 -0.58
CA GLU A 252 -13.79 -24.26 -1.09
C GLU A 252 -13.93 -23.79 -2.53
N PRO A 253 -14.55 -24.59 -3.41
CA PRO A 253 -15.12 -24.07 -4.64
C PRO A 253 -16.14 -23.01 -4.25
N THR A 254 -16.05 -21.83 -4.85
CA THR A 254 -17.17 -20.88 -4.83
C THR A 254 -18.15 -21.37 -5.90
N ASP A 255 -19.25 -21.96 -5.44
CA ASP A 255 -20.41 -22.29 -6.26
C ASP A 255 -21.16 -21.02 -6.71
#